data_AF-A0A151SW76-F1
#
_entry.id   AF-A0A151SW76-F1
#
_cell.length_a   1.000
_cell.length_b   1.000
_cell.length_c   1.000
_cell.angle_alpha   90.00
_cell.angle_beta   90.00
_cell.angle_gamma   90.00
#
_symmetry.space_group_name_H-M   'P 1'
#
loop_
_entity.id
_entity.type
_entity.pdbx_description
1 polymer ?
#
loop_
_entity_poly.entity_id
_entity_poly.type
_entity_poly.pdbx_seq_one_letter_code
_entity_poly.pdbx_strand_id
1 'polypeptide(L)'
;AKQKAISRDFGDWEDSYDLLPGWLDRMLKCCHGSAYRLETTDYVSNNVVDAHFRMFRRVFWTFRPACDVFNYTKSIIQIDGTFLYGKYRGTLLIAITQDGNARVLPIVFAIVEVHNRNVDICGKICRWIDGILLQKWSLAHDEEGRRYGHMTKNLSKAMNKILKGACNLPITTLVKCTYVRLVEYFVQRLGQANTELAVGQRYCSKLMDAMQNNQEDATSHFVQRYDYEATRFEVEEAFNPVTQRGGHTWIVVLNERKCECGAFQAYRYPRSHANAACAYVRIDPMTYVDASYSNAYIKQTYSGQWYPLGNDDNIILPTDLALSLTKVCCVLKAVRNQPV
;
A
#
# COMPACT_ATOMS: atom_id res chain seq x y z
N ALA A 1 -10.76 -23.87 21.11
CA ALA A 1 -9.34 -23.77 21.52
C ALA A 1 -8.69 -22.47 21.05
N LYS A 2 -8.52 -22.21 19.74
CA LYS A 2 -7.79 -21.05 19.19
C LYS A 2 -8.26 -19.67 19.69
N GLN A 3 -9.55 -19.39 19.73
CA GLN A 3 -10.08 -18.09 20.21
C GLN A 3 -9.89 -17.87 21.72
N LYS A 4 -9.95 -18.94 22.53
CA LYS A 4 -9.70 -18.87 23.98
C LYS A 4 -8.23 -18.59 24.29
N ALA A 5 -7.30 -19.15 23.50
CA ALA A 5 -5.88 -18.84 23.60
C ALA A 5 -5.60 -17.37 23.26
N ILE A 6 -6.19 -16.86 22.16
CA ILE A 6 -6.06 -15.46 21.76
C ILE A 6 -6.61 -14.50 22.84
N SER A 7 -7.75 -14.83 23.45
CA SER A 7 -8.31 -14.01 24.53
C SER A 7 -7.44 -14.00 25.80
N ARG A 8 -6.78 -15.11 26.12
CA ARG A 8 -5.82 -15.18 27.24
C ARG A 8 -4.59 -14.31 26.99
N ASP A 9 -4.10 -14.27 25.75
CA ASP A 9 -2.84 -13.62 25.42
C ASP A 9 -3.02 -12.14 25.03
N PHE A 10 -4.20 -11.72 24.56
CA PHE A 10 -4.47 -10.37 24.02
C PHE A 10 -5.68 -9.65 24.62
N GLY A 11 -6.29 -10.20 25.67
CA GLY A 11 -7.48 -9.65 26.32
C GLY A 11 -8.80 -10.06 25.65
N ASP A 12 -9.93 -9.70 26.29
CA ASP A 12 -11.23 -10.02 25.72
C ASP A 12 -11.51 -9.23 24.44
N TRP A 13 -12.29 -9.86 23.56
CA TRP A 13 -12.66 -9.27 22.29
C TRP A 13 -13.56 -8.03 22.46
N GLU A 14 -14.43 -8.01 23.47
CA GLU A 14 -15.35 -6.90 23.80
C GLU A 14 -14.54 -5.71 24.32
N ASP A 15 -13.72 -5.93 25.36
CA ASP A 15 -12.81 -4.91 25.91
C ASP A 15 -11.90 -4.28 24.84
N SER A 16 -11.54 -5.03 23.81
CA SER A 16 -10.71 -4.51 22.71
C SER A 16 -11.37 -3.39 21.91
N TYR A 17 -12.70 -3.24 21.91
CA TYR A 17 -13.35 -2.08 21.29
C TYR A 17 -13.25 -0.85 22.19
N ASP A 18 -13.39 -1.04 23.50
CA ASP A 18 -13.31 0.03 24.49
C ASP A 18 -11.90 0.63 24.57
N LEU A 19 -10.88 -0.21 24.37
CA LEU A 19 -9.48 0.21 24.32
C LEU A 19 -9.09 0.94 23.02
N LEU A 20 -9.87 0.80 21.95
CA LEU A 20 -9.50 1.27 20.63
C LEU A 20 -9.35 2.81 20.56
N PRO A 21 -10.31 3.62 21.05
CA PRO A 21 -10.17 5.08 21.07
C PRO A 21 -8.91 5.55 21.81
N GLY A 22 -8.67 5.03 23.02
CA GLY A 22 -7.51 5.41 23.81
C GLY A 22 -6.20 5.07 23.09
N TRP A 23 -6.13 3.91 22.43
CA TRP A 23 -4.95 3.56 21.65
C TRP A 23 -4.75 4.47 20.43
N LEU A 24 -5.83 4.78 19.71
CA LEU A 24 -5.78 5.69 18.55
C LEU A 24 -5.34 7.10 18.96
N ASP A 25 -5.80 7.62 20.08
CA ASP A 25 -5.37 8.93 20.61
C ASP A 25 -3.91 8.91 21.04
N ARG A 26 -3.45 7.83 21.67
CA ARG A 26 -2.03 7.67 22.00
C ARG A 26 -1.16 7.64 20.74
N MET A 27 -1.59 6.91 19.72
CA MET A 27 -0.92 6.87 18.42
C MET A 27 -0.78 8.29 17.83
N LEU A 28 -1.82 9.13 17.92
CA LEU A 28 -1.75 10.52 17.45
C LEU A 28 -0.75 11.37 18.25
N LYS A 29 -0.65 11.16 19.57
CA LYS A 29 0.33 11.84 20.42
C LYS A 29 1.77 11.43 20.10
N CYS A 30 2.00 10.15 19.84
CA CYS A 30 3.33 9.64 19.53
C CYS A 30 3.76 9.92 18.09
N CYS A 31 2.81 9.97 17.14
CA CYS A 31 3.11 10.12 15.72
C CYS A 31 2.31 11.27 15.12
N HIS A 32 2.81 12.50 15.34
CA HIS A 32 2.18 13.73 14.86
C HIS A 32 1.91 13.70 13.35
N GLY A 33 0.73 14.19 12.95
CA GLY A 33 0.28 14.17 11.55
C GLY A 33 -0.37 12.86 11.10
N SER A 34 -0.35 11.82 11.95
CA SER A 34 -1.19 10.64 11.75
C SER A 34 -2.66 11.02 11.89
N ALA A 35 -3.56 10.17 11.40
CA ALA A 35 -4.99 10.46 11.45
C ALA A 35 -5.80 9.19 11.64
N TYR A 36 -6.93 9.32 12.34
CA TYR A 36 -7.96 8.30 12.37
C TYR A 36 -9.36 8.93 12.29
N ARG A 37 -10.37 8.11 11.96
CA ARG A 37 -11.79 8.42 12.14
C ARG A 37 -12.48 7.17 12.60
N LEU A 38 -12.97 7.21 13.83
CA LEU A 38 -13.81 6.18 14.42
C LEU A 38 -15.26 6.64 14.30
N GLU A 39 -16.11 5.80 13.73
CA GLU A 39 -17.54 6.06 13.65
C GLU A 39 -18.33 5.06 14.46
N THR A 40 -19.28 5.60 15.22
CA THR A 40 -20.15 4.85 16.10
C THR A 40 -21.58 5.36 15.93
N THR A 41 -22.56 4.49 16.18
CA THR A 41 -23.97 4.85 16.25
C THR A 41 -24.50 4.63 17.65
N ASP A 42 -25.70 5.12 17.93
CA ASP A 42 -26.37 4.85 19.20
C ASP A 42 -26.67 3.36 19.35
N TYR A 43 -26.52 2.84 20.57
CA TYR A 43 -26.97 1.49 20.91
C TYR A 43 -28.44 1.54 21.29
N VAL A 44 -29.28 0.76 20.60
CA VAL A 44 -30.72 0.69 20.88
C VAL A 44 -31.08 -0.67 21.43
N SER A 45 -31.64 -0.68 22.64
CA SER A 45 -32.15 -1.88 23.32
C SER A 45 -33.61 -1.66 23.68
N ASN A 46 -34.49 -2.59 23.29
CA ASN A 46 -35.94 -2.49 23.53
C ASN A 46 -36.57 -1.15 23.09
N ASN A 47 -36.17 -0.63 21.92
CA ASN A 47 -36.58 0.67 21.37
C ASN A 47 -36.19 1.89 22.21
N VAL A 48 -35.26 1.73 23.17
CA VAL A 48 -34.69 2.82 23.97
C VAL A 48 -33.20 2.93 23.64
N VAL A 49 -32.74 4.16 23.43
CA VAL A 49 -31.31 4.45 23.27
C VAL A 49 -30.63 4.29 24.63
N ASP A 50 -29.62 3.43 24.70
CA ASP A 50 -28.82 3.27 25.91
C ASP A 50 -27.78 4.39 26.01
N ALA A 51 -27.81 5.09 27.14
CA ALA A 51 -26.91 6.22 27.39
C ALA A 51 -25.50 5.79 27.82
N HIS A 52 -25.20 4.50 27.97
CA HIS A 52 -23.88 3.99 28.40
C HIS A 52 -23.11 3.27 27.29
N PHE A 53 -23.79 2.96 26.17
CA PHE A 53 -23.24 2.10 25.13
C PHE A 53 -23.33 2.73 23.75
N ARG A 54 -22.29 2.50 22.94
CA ARG A 54 -22.23 2.93 21.53
C ARG A 54 -21.90 1.76 20.64
N MET A 55 -22.49 1.74 19.45
CA MET A 55 -22.26 0.68 18.47
C MET A 55 -21.12 1.04 17.54
N PHE A 56 -20.08 0.21 17.48
CA PHE A 56 -19.02 0.37 16.48
C PHE A 56 -19.56 0.20 15.06
N ARG A 57 -19.23 1.13 14.15
CA ARG A 57 -19.60 1.06 12.73
C ARG A 57 -18.39 0.82 11.83
N ARG A 58 -17.38 1.68 11.93
CA ARG A 58 -16.14 1.59 11.13
C ARG A 58 -15.02 2.41 11.76
N VAL A 59 -13.80 2.05 11.43
CA VAL A 59 -12.62 2.86 11.77
C VAL A 59 -11.69 2.96 10.57
N PHE A 60 -11.16 4.15 10.33
CA PHE A 60 -10.10 4.44 9.38
C PHE A 60 -8.89 4.93 10.16
N TRP A 61 -7.68 4.52 9.77
CA TRP A 61 -6.46 5.05 10.35
C TRP A 61 -5.30 5.04 9.36
N THR A 62 -4.37 5.94 9.57
CA THR A 62 -3.12 6.06 8.81
C THR A 62 -2.03 6.67 9.69
N PHE A 63 -0.77 6.38 9.35
CA PHE A 63 0.40 6.87 10.04
C PHE A 63 1.11 7.89 9.17
N ARG A 64 1.55 9.02 9.75
CA ARG A 64 2.22 10.08 8.98
C ARG A 64 3.42 9.58 8.15
N PRO A 65 4.36 8.80 8.72
CA PRO A 65 5.47 8.25 7.93
C PRO A 65 5.00 7.37 6.77
N ALA A 66 3.88 6.66 6.93
CA ALA A 66 3.29 5.81 5.89
C ALA A 66 2.56 6.62 4.81
N CYS A 67 2.03 7.80 5.09
CA CYS A 67 1.51 8.71 4.05
C CYS A 67 2.65 9.38 3.27
N ASP A 68 3.69 9.80 3.97
CA ASP A 68 4.77 10.62 3.39
C ASP A 68 5.61 9.87 2.35
N VAL A 69 5.61 8.53 2.41
CA VAL A 69 6.22 7.66 1.39
C VAL A 69 5.72 7.98 -0.02
N PHE A 70 4.48 8.47 -0.18
CA PHE A 70 3.88 8.64 -1.50
C PHE A 70 4.61 9.68 -2.35
N ASN A 71 5.39 10.55 -1.71
CA ASN A 71 6.26 11.51 -2.37
C ASN A 71 7.46 10.86 -3.08
N TYR A 72 7.80 9.63 -2.71
CA TYR A 72 9.01 8.92 -3.15
C TYR A 72 8.73 7.55 -3.78
N THR A 73 7.48 7.08 -3.71
CA THR A 73 7.05 5.83 -4.36
C THR A 73 6.54 6.07 -5.77
N LYS A 74 6.29 4.98 -6.50
CA LYS A 74 5.55 5.04 -7.76
C LYS A 74 4.20 5.69 -7.50
N SER A 75 3.75 6.48 -8.48
CA SER A 75 2.44 7.16 -8.46
C SER A 75 1.31 6.14 -8.68
N ILE A 76 1.12 5.22 -7.74
CA ILE A 76 0.16 4.13 -7.82
C ILE A 76 -0.41 3.91 -6.42
N ILE A 77 -1.74 3.93 -6.32
CA ILE A 77 -2.46 3.49 -5.13
C ILE A 77 -3.31 2.29 -5.53
N GLN A 78 -3.20 1.20 -4.78
CA GLN A 78 -4.08 0.04 -4.95
C GLN A 78 -4.78 -0.24 -3.63
N ILE A 79 -6.05 -0.63 -3.70
CA ILE A 79 -6.87 -0.95 -2.53
C ILE A 79 -7.31 -2.39 -2.65
N ASP A 80 -7.13 -3.16 -1.58
CA ASP A 80 -7.64 -4.53 -1.48
C ASP A 80 -8.16 -4.79 -0.07
N GLY A 81 -9.02 -5.80 0.03
CA GLY A 81 -9.78 -6.13 1.21
C GLY A 81 -9.64 -7.58 1.58
N THR A 82 -9.54 -7.86 2.88
CA THR A 82 -9.62 -9.23 3.40
C THR A 82 -10.62 -9.32 4.53
N PHE A 83 -11.29 -10.46 4.63
CA PHE A 83 -12.23 -10.71 5.71
C PHE A 83 -11.50 -10.96 7.02
N LEU A 84 -12.00 -10.36 8.10
CA LEU A 84 -11.56 -10.68 9.45
C LEU A 84 -12.15 -12.03 9.88
N TYR A 85 -11.30 -12.91 10.39
CA TYR A 85 -11.67 -14.28 10.80
C TYR A 85 -11.85 -14.43 12.32
N GLY A 86 -11.85 -13.30 13.06
CA GLY A 86 -12.06 -13.26 14.50
C GLY A 86 -13.50 -13.54 14.94
N LYS A 87 -13.79 -13.37 16.23
CA LYS A 87 -15.16 -13.45 16.80
C LYS A 87 -16.11 -12.50 16.05
N TYR A 88 -15.57 -11.41 15.53
CA TYR A 88 -16.30 -10.31 14.91
C TYR A 88 -15.96 -10.20 13.44
N ARG A 89 -17.00 -10.36 12.59
CA ARG A 89 -16.89 -10.31 11.14
C ARG A 89 -16.84 -8.85 10.69
N GLY A 90 -15.95 -8.58 9.76
CA GLY A 90 -15.72 -7.27 9.15
C GLY A 90 -14.75 -7.44 7.98
N THR A 91 -14.57 -6.38 7.21
CA THR A 91 -13.61 -6.35 6.11
C THR A 91 -12.51 -5.36 6.46
N LEU A 92 -11.26 -5.83 6.48
CA LEU A 92 -10.08 -4.99 6.57
C LEU A 92 -9.69 -4.57 5.16
N LEU A 93 -9.86 -3.29 4.86
CA LEU A 93 -9.39 -2.65 3.63
C LEU A 93 -8.02 -2.04 3.87
N ILE A 94 -7.13 -2.18 2.90
CA ILE A 94 -5.81 -1.57 2.92
C ILE A 94 -5.55 -0.89 1.59
N ALA A 95 -5.20 0.40 1.66
CA ALA A 95 -4.56 1.08 0.56
C ALA A 95 -3.05 0.85 0.66
N ILE A 96 -2.43 0.54 -0.46
CA ILE A 96 -0.99 0.36 -0.59
C ILE A 96 -0.41 1.27 -1.67
N THR A 97 0.90 1.47 -1.60
CA THR A 97 1.74 1.97 -2.68
C THR A 97 2.89 0.97 -2.96
N GLN A 98 3.74 1.29 -3.93
CA GLN A 98 4.90 0.49 -4.30
C GLN A 98 6.16 1.35 -4.51
N ASP A 99 7.27 0.97 -3.88
CA ASP A 99 8.57 1.61 -4.13
C ASP A 99 9.19 1.19 -5.49
N GLY A 100 10.30 1.82 -5.86
CA GLY A 100 11.04 1.49 -7.09
C GLY A 100 11.49 0.03 -7.16
N ASN A 101 11.77 -0.61 -6.02
CA ASN A 101 12.18 -2.02 -5.93
C ASN A 101 10.98 -2.99 -5.90
N ALA A 102 9.84 -2.54 -6.40
CA ALA A 102 8.59 -3.27 -6.48
C ALA A 102 8.13 -3.84 -5.11
N ARG A 103 8.48 -3.18 -4.01
CA ARG A 103 8.04 -3.57 -2.67
C ARG A 103 6.75 -2.84 -2.34
N VAL A 104 5.79 -3.59 -1.83
CA VAL A 104 4.48 -3.07 -1.43
C VAL A 104 4.55 -2.46 -0.05
N LEU A 105 3.87 -1.33 0.14
CA LEU A 105 3.85 -0.61 1.40
C LEU A 105 2.42 -0.13 1.72
N PRO A 106 1.83 -0.55 2.86
CA PRO A 106 0.53 -0.07 3.32
C PRO A 106 0.59 1.38 3.78
N ILE A 107 -0.38 2.17 3.33
CA ILE A 107 -0.45 3.61 3.63
C ILE A 107 -1.71 3.98 4.43
N VAL A 108 -2.85 3.33 4.15
CA VAL A 108 -4.12 3.60 4.84
C VAL A 108 -4.82 2.28 5.13
N PHE A 109 -5.49 2.23 6.28
CA PHE A 109 -6.23 1.06 6.73
C PHE A 109 -7.66 1.44 7.08
N ALA A 110 -8.59 0.51 6.87
CA ALA A 110 -9.96 0.64 7.32
C ALA A 110 -10.55 -0.69 7.76
N ILE A 111 -11.35 -0.68 8.82
CA ILE A 111 -12.24 -1.79 9.17
C ILE A 111 -13.66 -1.32 8.93
N VAL A 112 -14.36 -2.02 8.05
CA VAL A 112 -15.75 -1.73 7.68
C VAL A 112 -16.64 -2.95 7.93
N GLU A 113 -17.91 -2.69 8.26
CA GLU A 113 -18.92 -3.74 8.37
C GLU A 113 -19.28 -4.30 6.98
N VAL A 114 -19.52 -5.62 6.92
CA VAL A 114 -19.69 -6.40 5.67
C VAL A 114 -20.86 -5.92 4.79
N HIS A 115 -21.84 -5.19 5.36
CA HIS A 115 -23.09 -4.83 4.68
C HIS A 115 -23.13 -3.41 4.10
N ASN A 116 -22.05 -2.63 4.13
CA ASN A 116 -22.08 -1.25 3.63
C ASN A 116 -20.96 -0.97 2.61
N ARG A 117 -21.32 -0.84 1.33
CA ARG A 117 -20.38 -0.56 0.23
C ARG A 117 -20.05 0.93 0.08
N ASN A 118 -20.77 1.82 0.77
CA ASN A 118 -20.49 3.26 0.77
C ASN A 118 -19.44 3.59 1.85
N VAL A 119 -18.21 3.78 1.39
CA VAL A 119 -17.05 4.15 2.22
C VAL A 119 -16.96 5.68 2.26
N ASP A 120 -17.48 6.30 3.31
CA ASP A 120 -17.23 7.72 3.60
C ASP A 120 -16.00 7.80 4.50
N ILE A 121 -14.95 8.44 3.99
CA ILE A 121 -13.60 8.51 4.57
C ILE A 121 -13.47 9.80 5.39
N CYS A 122 -12.58 9.86 6.39
CA CYS A 122 -12.37 11.07 7.20
C CYS A 122 -12.05 12.31 6.38
N GLY A 123 -12.64 13.47 6.68
CA GLY A 123 -12.30 14.72 5.98
C GLY A 123 -10.81 15.10 6.02
N LYS A 124 -10.01 14.64 6.99
CA LYS A 124 -8.53 14.77 6.95
C LYS A 124 -7.88 13.82 5.94
N ILE A 125 -8.36 12.57 5.87
CA ILE A 125 -7.86 11.57 4.92
C ILE A 125 -8.37 11.90 3.50
N CYS A 126 -9.62 12.34 3.33
CA CYS A 126 -10.14 12.87 2.07
C CYS A 126 -9.30 14.07 1.62
N ARG A 127 -9.09 15.09 2.47
CA ARG A 127 -8.21 16.21 2.11
C ARG A 127 -6.79 15.79 1.75
N TRP A 128 -6.25 14.74 2.39
CA TRP A 128 -4.97 14.18 1.99
C TRP A 128 -5.07 13.53 0.60
N ILE A 129 -6.05 12.65 0.34
CA ILE A 129 -6.28 12.02 -0.97
C ILE A 129 -6.56 13.05 -2.07
N ASP A 130 -7.46 14.00 -1.82
CA ASP A 130 -7.85 15.10 -2.70
C ASP A 130 -6.67 16.05 -2.94
N GLY A 131 -5.77 16.17 -1.97
CA GLY A 131 -4.50 16.90 -2.10
C GLY A 131 -3.45 16.15 -2.95
N ILE A 132 -3.65 14.87 -3.24
CA ILE A 132 -2.84 14.13 -4.20
C ILE A 132 -3.44 14.37 -5.59
N LEU A 133 -2.64 15.01 -6.46
CA LEU A 133 -2.99 15.21 -7.87
C LEU A 133 -3.54 13.92 -8.48
N LEU A 134 -4.72 13.99 -9.13
CA LEU A 134 -5.40 12.82 -9.71
C LEU A 134 -4.50 12.04 -10.68
N GLN A 135 -3.65 12.75 -11.42
CA GLN A 135 -2.65 12.17 -12.30
C GLN A 135 -1.66 11.23 -11.59
N LYS A 136 -1.50 11.36 -10.26
CA LYS A 136 -0.63 10.49 -9.43
C LYS A 136 -1.30 9.20 -8.96
N TRP A 137 -2.62 9.01 -9.10
CA TRP A 137 -3.25 7.78 -8.60
C TRP A 137 -4.45 7.28 -9.39
N SER A 138 -5.15 8.12 -10.15
CA SER A 138 -6.28 7.72 -10.99
C SER A 138 -5.82 7.19 -12.34
N LEU A 139 -6.35 6.03 -12.75
CA LEU A 139 -6.11 5.46 -14.09
C LEU A 139 -6.75 6.32 -15.19
N ALA A 140 -7.93 6.89 -14.94
CA ALA A 140 -8.64 7.74 -15.89
C ALA A 140 -7.91 9.06 -16.20
N HIS A 141 -7.00 9.46 -15.31
CA HIS A 141 -6.15 10.66 -15.47
C HIS A 141 -4.67 10.30 -15.68
N ASP A 142 -4.38 9.07 -16.13
CA ASP A 142 -3.02 8.62 -16.43
C ASP A 142 -2.63 8.86 -17.89
N GLU A 143 -2.51 10.13 -18.27
CA GLU A 143 -2.16 10.55 -19.63
C GLU A 143 -0.80 10.02 -20.10
N GLU A 144 0.10 9.68 -19.18
CA GLU A 144 1.46 9.18 -19.46
C GLU A 144 1.58 7.64 -19.39
N GLY A 145 0.47 6.90 -19.19
CA GLY A 145 0.46 5.43 -19.18
C GLY A 145 1.25 4.76 -18.05
N ARG A 146 1.56 5.48 -16.97
CA ARG A 146 2.36 5.01 -15.81
C ARG A 146 1.82 3.75 -15.12
N ARG A 147 0.53 3.46 -15.27
CA ARG A 147 -0.19 2.42 -14.52
C ARG A 147 -0.49 1.20 -15.37
N TYR A 148 -0.17 1.23 -16.66
CA TYR A 148 -0.31 0.08 -17.55
C TYR A 148 0.61 -1.07 -17.11
N GLY A 149 0.06 -2.28 -16.95
CA GLY A 149 0.79 -3.46 -16.46
C GLY A 149 0.95 -3.60 -14.94
N HIS A 150 0.55 -2.60 -14.14
CA HIS A 150 0.64 -2.65 -12.66
C HIS A 150 -0.58 -3.27 -11.96
N MET A 151 -1.59 -3.74 -12.70
CA MET A 151 -2.71 -4.52 -12.17
C MET A 151 -2.27 -5.96 -11.90
N THR A 152 -1.85 -6.30 -10.67
CA THR A 152 -1.39 -7.67 -10.38
C THR A 152 -1.94 -8.26 -9.07
N LYS A 153 -2.08 -9.60 -9.09
CA LYS A 153 -2.33 -10.54 -7.97
C LYS A 153 -1.31 -10.45 -6.81
N ASN A 154 -0.33 -9.54 -6.88
CA ASN A 154 0.70 -9.34 -5.86
C ASN A 154 0.18 -8.59 -4.63
N LEU A 155 -0.93 -7.87 -4.77
CA LEU A 155 -1.56 -7.10 -3.70
C LEU A 155 -2.05 -8.00 -2.55
N SER A 156 -2.85 -9.02 -2.86
CA SER A 156 -3.34 -9.98 -1.85
C SER A 156 -2.20 -10.77 -1.20
N LYS A 157 -1.13 -11.10 -1.93
CA LYS A 157 0.09 -11.73 -1.38
C LYS A 157 0.84 -10.82 -0.42
N ALA A 158 0.97 -9.53 -0.74
CA ALA A 158 1.62 -8.55 0.11
C ALA A 158 0.81 -8.28 1.38
N MET A 159 -0.51 -8.12 1.25
CA MET A 159 -1.42 -8.05 2.39
C MET A 159 -1.30 -9.30 3.28
N ASN A 160 -1.25 -10.49 2.69
CA ASN A 160 -1.04 -11.73 3.45
C ASN A 160 0.30 -11.77 4.19
N LYS A 161 1.36 -11.14 3.65
CA LYS A 161 2.67 -11.08 4.34
C LYS A 161 2.63 -10.12 5.52
N ILE A 162 2.03 -8.93 5.34
CA ILE A 162 1.99 -7.88 6.37
C ILE A 162 0.93 -8.18 7.43
N LEU A 163 -0.16 -8.86 7.08
CA LEU A 163 -1.26 -9.20 8.00
C LEU A 163 -1.29 -10.68 8.38
N LYS A 164 -0.23 -11.46 8.10
CA LYS A 164 -0.20 -12.88 8.44
C LYS A 164 -0.53 -13.09 9.91
N GLY A 165 -1.61 -13.79 10.20
CA GLY A 165 -2.09 -14.03 11.57
C GLY A 165 -2.77 -12.84 12.27
N ALA A 166 -2.77 -11.64 11.67
CA ALA A 166 -3.37 -10.43 12.26
C ALA A 166 -4.89 -10.37 12.09
N CYS A 167 -5.43 -10.93 11.00
CA CYS A 167 -6.88 -10.94 10.72
C CYS A 167 -7.73 -11.71 11.73
N ASN A 168 -7.08 -12.41 12.67
CA ASN A 168 -7.72 -13.21 13.72
C ASN A 168 -7.48 -12.61 15.11
N LEU A 169 -7.02 -11.36 15.20
CA LEU A 169 -6.76 -10.66 16.46
C LEU A 169 -7.93 -9.75 16.86
N PRO A 170 -8.09 -9.43 18.15
CA PRO A 170 -8.99 -8.37 18.62
C PRO A 170 -8.69 -7.03 17.92
N ILE A 171 -9.68 -6.14 17.80
CA ILE A 171 -9.57 -4.95 16.92
C ILE A 171 -8.42 -4.03 17.33
N THR A 172 -8.30 -3.69 18.62
CA THR A 172 -7.19 -2.88 19.12
C THR A 172 -5.84 -3.55 18.88
N THR A 173 -5.75 -4.86 19.10
CA THR A 173 -4.53 -5.64 18.85
C THR A 173 -4.17 -5.66 17.36
N LEU A 174 -5.15 -5.72 16.47
CA LEU A 174 -4.94 -5.63 15.03
C LEU A 174 -4.38 -4.26 14.65
N VAL A 175 -5.00 -3.17 15.13
CA VAL A 175 -4.51 -1.81 14.85
C VAL A 175 -3.10 -1.60 15.44
N LYS A 176 -2.84 -2.05 16.68
CA LYS A 176 -1.50 -2.13 17.28
C LYS A 176 -0.50 -2.86 16.39
N CYS A 177 -0.89 -4.03 15.89
CA CYS A 177 -0.05 -4.86 15.04
C CYS A 177 0.31 -4.13 13.73
N THR A 178 -0.59 -3.31 13.16
CA THR A 178 -0.26 -2.50 11.97
C THR A 178 0.85 -1.50 12.25
N TYR A 179 0.85 -0.84 13.41
CA TYR A 179 1.93 0.09 13.79
C TYR A 179 3.26 -0.64 13.95
N VAL A 180 3.30 -1.68 14.79
CA VAL A 180 4.53 -2.43 15.09
C VAL A 180 5.15 -3.01 13.82
N ARG A 181 4.34 -3.65 12.98
CA ARG A 181 4.84 -4.26 11.72
C ARG A 181 5.31 -3.21 10.73
N LEU A 182 4.69 -2.04 10.66
CA LEU A 182 5.18 -0.95 9.82
C LEU A 182 6.50 -0.39 10.33
N VAL A 183 6.66 -0.19 11.64
CA VAL A 183 7.93 0.26 12.23
C VAL A 183 9.06 -0.72 11.88
N GLU A 184 8.86 -2.02 12.16
CA GLU A 184 9.83 -3.07 11.83
C GLU A 184 10.17 -3.07 10.33
N TYR A 185 9.14 -2.93 9.48
CA TYR A 185 9.32 -2.86 8.04
C TYR A 185 10.14 -1.63 7.63
N PHE A 186 9.84 -0.44 8.12
CA PHE A 186 10.59 0.78 7.80
C PHE A 186 12.06 0.68 8.22
N VAL A 187 12.32 0.22 9.45
CA VAL A 187 13.69 0.04 9.97
C VAL A 187 14.47 -0.96 9.11
N GLN A 188 13.88 -2.12 8.81
CA GLN A 188 14.52 -3.14 7.96
C GLN A 188 14.86 -2.58 6.57
N ARG A 189 13.94 -1.84 5.96
CA ARG A 189 14.08 -1.36 4.59
C ARG A 189 15.05 -0.19 4.49
N LEU A 190 15.04 0.71 5.47
CA LEU A 190 16.01 1.79 5.58
C LEU A 190 17.43 1.23 5.77
N GLY A 191 17.59 0.21 6.62
CA GLY A 191 18.86 -0.49 6.81
C GLY A 191 19.41 -1.06 5.50
N GLN A 192 18.57 -1.77 4.74
CA GLN A 192 18.96 -2.31 3.42
C GLN A 192 19.35 -1.21 2.43
N ALA A 193 18.55 -0.15 2.31
CA ALA A 193 18.84 0.96 1.42
C ALA A 193 20.18 1.65 1.78
N ASN A 194 20.47 1.80 3.07
CA ASN A 194 21.76 2.34 3.52
C ASN A 194 22.93 1.42 3.17
N THR A 195 22.80 0.10 3.34
CA THR A 195 23.83 -0.86 2.93
C THR A 195 24.08 -0.82 1.43
N GLU A 196 23.02 -0.82 0.61
CA GLU A 196 23.13 -0.74 -0.85
C GLU A 196 23.81 0.58 -1.29
N LEU A 197 23.47 1.71 -0.66
CA LEU A 197 24.14 2.98 -0.92
C LEU A 197 25.61 2.97 -0.49
N ALA A 198 25.95 2.33 0.64
CA ALA A 198 27.31 2.27 1.16
C ALA A 198 28.26 1.50 0.22
N VAL A 199 27.75 0.51 -0.52
CA VAL A 199 28.51 -0.22 -1.54
C VAL A 199 28.49 0.46 -2.91
N GLY A 200 27.99 1.70 -3.00
CA GLY A 200 27.94 2.49 -4.24
C GLY A 200 26.82 2.09 -5.20
N GLN A 201 25.89 1.24 -4.79
CA GLN A 201 24.79 0.80 -5.64
C GLN A 201 23.76 1.93 -5.81
N ARG A 202 23.76 2.56 -6.99
CA ARG A 202 22.90 3.71 -7.31
C ARG A 202 21.41 3.36 -7.43
N TYR A 203 21.10 2.19 -7.99
CA TYR A 203 19.73 1.77 -8.29
C TYR A 203 19.40 0.43 -7.62
N CYS A 204 18.11 0.24 -7.33
CA CYS A 204 17.65 -0.96 -6.65
C CYS A 204 17.90 -2.25 -7.45
N SER A 205 18.14 -3.36 -6.75
CA SER A 205 18.56 -4.61 -7.39
C SER A 205 17.58 -5.13 -8.45
N LYS A 206 16.26 -5.05 -8.23
CA LYS A 206 15.29 -5.49 -9.25
C LYS A 206 15.36 -4.68 -10.53
N LEU A 207 15.67 -3.37 -10.45
CA LEU A 207 15.89 -2.60 -11.67
C LEU A 207 17.15 -3.10 -12.36
N MET A 208 18.24 -3.29 -11.62
CA MET A 208 19.51 -3.74 -12.20
C MET A 208 19.34 -5.09 -12.92
N ASP A 209 18.68 -6.07 -12.28
CA ASP A 209 18.36 -7.36 -12.89
C ASP A 209 17.50 -7.19 -14.14
N ALA A 210 16.47 -6.33 -14.08
CA ALA A 210 15.61 -6.05 -15.22
C ALA A 210 16.34 -5.35 -16.36
N MET A 211 17.28 -4.46 -16.06
CA MET A 211 18.08 -3.73 -17.05
C MET A 211 19.04 -4.67 -17.77
N GLN A 212 19.70 -5.58 -17.03
CA GLN A 212 20.55 -6.60 -17.62
C GLN A 212 19.76 -7.50 -18.59
N ASN A 213 18.62 -8.05 -18.15
CA ASN A 213 17.77 -8.87 -19.02
C ASN A 213 17.29 -8.09 -20.26
N ASN A 214 16.91 -6.81 -20.12
CA ASN A 214 16.49 -6.00 -21.26
C ASN A 214 17.64 -5.73 -22.24
N GLN A 215 18.86 -5.59 -21.76
CA GLN A 215 20.06 -5.42 -22.59
C GLN A 215 20.37 -6.71 -23.35
N GLU A 216 20.29 -7.87 -22.69
CA GLU A 216 20.43 -9.18 -23.33
C GLU A 216 19.38 -9.37 -24.42
N ASP A 217 18.10 -9.12 -24.11
CA ASP A 217 17.01 -9.18 -25.09
C ASP A 217 17.25 -8.23 -26.27
N ALA A 218 17.69 -6.99 -25.99
CA ALA A 218 17.95 -5.95 -27.00
C ALA A 218 18.97 -6.37 -28.07
N THR A 219 19.93 -7.25 -27.74
CA THR A 219 20.94 -7.72 -28.70
C THR A 219 20.36 -8.47 -29.89
N SER A 220 19.18 -9.07 -29.73
CA SER A 220 18.50 -9.81 -30.78
C SER A 220 17.65 -8.94 -31.71
N HIS A 221 17.48 -7.65 -31.40
CA HIS A 221 16.59 -6.78 -32.16
C HIS A 221 17.32 -6.13 -33.34
N PHE A 222 16.61 -5.97 -34.45
CA PHE A 222 17.07 -5.17 -35.58
C PHE A 222 16.60 -3.72 -35.41
N VAL A 223 17.48 -2.75 -35.64
CA VAL A 223 17.20 -1.32 -35.42
C VAL A 223 17.45 -0.54 -36.70
N GLN A 224 16.43 0.22 -37.14
CA GLN A 224 16.52 1.15 -38.25
C GLN A 224 16.24 2.58 -37.79
N ARG A 225 17.13 3.52 -38.14
CA ARG A 225 17.00 4.95 -37.83
C ARG A 225 16.25 5.68 -38.95
N TYR A 226 15.35 6.59 -38.58
CA TYR A 226 14.51 7.34 -39.53
C TYR A 226 14.73 8.85 -39.55
N ASP A 227 15.52 9.42 -38.62
CA ASP A 227 15.77 10.85 -38.54
C ASP A 227 17.27 11.21 -38.40
N TYR A 228 17.62 12.43 -38.83
CA TYR A 228 19.00 12.93 -38.74
C TYR A 228 19.46 13.08 -37.28
N GLU A 229 18.58 13.56 -36.40
CA GLU A 229 18.85 13.76 -34.97
C GLU A 229 19.02 12.45 -34.19
N ALA A 230 18.78 11.30 -34.83
CA ALA A 230 18.88 9.97 -34.22
C ALA A 230 18.02 9.82 -32.96
N THR A 231 16.78 10.28 -33.06
CA THR A 231 15.77 10.18 -32.01
C THR A 231 14.67 9.18 -32.33
N ARG A 232 14.45 8.83 -33.61
CA ARG A 232 13.35 7.99 -34.09
C ARG A 232 13.84 6.70 -34.73
N PHE A 233 13.33 5.59 -34.23
CA PHE A 233 13.74 4.25 -34.62
C PHE A 233 12.55 3.33 -34.85
N GLU A 234 12.72 2.43 -35.79
CA GLU A 234 11.93 1.22 -35.91
C GLU A 234 12.77 0.07 -35.35
N VAL A 235 12.17 -0.72 -34.45
CA VAL A 235 12.84 -1.83 -33.79
C VAL A 235 12.05 -3.11 -34.02
N GLU A 236 12.64 -4.04 -34.76
CA GLU A 236 12.06 -5.36 -35.05
C GLU A 236 12.57 -6.38 -34.03
N GLU A 237 11.63 -7.03 -33.33
CA GLU A 237 11.92 -8.12 -32.41
C GLU A 237 12.29 -9.40 -33.17
N ALA A 238 13.38 -10.06 -32.80
CA ALA A 238 13.61 -11.42 -33.28
C ALA A 238 12.46 -12.35 -32.83
N PHE A 239 11.97 -13.16 -33.77
CA PHE A 239 11.00 -14.19 -33.46
C PHE A 239 11.67 -15.35 -32.69
N ASN A 240 11.15 -15.66 -31.50
CA ASN A 240 11.60 -16.78 -30.70
C ASN A 240 10.69 -18.00 -30.95
N PRO A 241 11.19 -19.05 -31.65
CA PRO A 241 10.38 -20.21 -32.02
C PRO A 241 10.00 -21.10 -30.82
N VAL A 242 10.70 -21.00 -29.69
CA VAL A 242 10.39 -21.79 -28.48
C VAL A 242 9.23 -21.16 -27.71
N THR A 243 9.26 -19.84 -27.53
CA THR A 243 8.21 -19.14 -26.77
C THR A 243 7.03 -18.68 -27.64
N GLN A 244 7.17 -18.77 -28.97
CA GLN A 244 6.21 -18.27 -29.97
C GLN A 244 5.87 -16.79 -29.73
N ARG A 245 6.90 -16.00 -29.39
CA ARG A 245 6.83 -14.55 -29.15
C ARG A 245 7.90 -13.84 -29.96
N GLY A 246 7.70 -12.55 -30.22
CA GLY A 246 8.60 -11.75 -31.07
C GLY A 246 8.05 -11.56 -32.48
N GLY A 247 8.87 -11.00 -33.38
CA GLY A 247 8.49 -10.71 -34.76
C GLY A 247 7.62 -9.46 -34.93
N HIS A 248 7.40 -8.69 -33.86
CA HIS A 248 6.73 -7.40 -33.94
C HIS A 248 7.73 -6.29 -34.20
N THR A 249 7.26 -5.30 -34.94
CA THR A 249 7.99 -4.06 -35.18
C THR A 249 7.38 -2.95 -34.34
N TRP A 250 8.23 -2.19 -33.66
CA TRP A 250 7.81 -1.14 -32.74
C TRP A 250 8.52 0.17 -33.03
N ILE A 251 7.79 1.28 -32.98
CA ILE A 251 8.37 2.61 -33.08
C ILE A 251 8.90 3.05 -31.71
N VAL A 252 10.17 3.48 -31.67
CA VAL A 252 10.84 4.05 -30.50
C VAL A 252 11.24 5.49 -30.78
N VAL A 253 10.89 6.39 -29.87
CA VAL A 253 11.25 7.81 -29.92
C VAL A 253 11.98 8.17 -28.62
N LEU A 254 13.31 8.23 -28.67
CA LEU A 254 14.19 8.33 -27.49
C LEU A 254 14.05 9.65 -26.74
N ASN A 255 14.03 10.78 -27.45
CA ASN A 255 13.90 12.12 -26.84
C ASN A 255 12.54 12.31 -26.13
N GLU A 256 11.48 11.70 -26.67
CA GLU A 256 10.15 11.68 -26.04
C GLU A 256 9.98 10.58 -24.99
N ARG A 257 10.97 9.68 -24.83
CA ARG A 257 10.91 8.49 -23.97
C ARG A 257 9.70 7.59 -24.27
N LYS A 258 9.37 7.42 -25.55
CA LYS A 258 8.21 6.65 -26.00
C LYS A 258 8.61 5.40 -26.75
N CYS A 259 7.90 4.32 -26.49
CA CYS A 259 7.87 3.14 -27.34
C CYS A 259 6.40 2.79 -27.61
N GLU A 260 6.09 2.38 -28.83
CA GLU A 260 4.73 1.99 -29.22
C GLU A 260 4.21 0.77 -28.44
N CYS A 261 5.12 -0.08 -27.90
CA CYS A 261 4.74 -1.16 -26.99
C CYS A 261 4.22 -0.66 -25.61
N GLY A 262 4.34 0.64 -25.32
CA GLY A 262 3.90 1.30 -24.09
C GLY A 262 4.81 1.08 -22.88
N ALA A 263 5.76 0.14 -22.95
CA ALA A 263 6.54 -0.27 -21.80
C ALA A 263 7.56 0.80 -21.35
N PHE A 264 8.11 1.59 -22.27
CA PHE A 264 9.07 2.65 -21.91
C PHE A 264 8.38 3.73 -21.03
N GLN A 265 7.16 4.08 -21.38
CA GLN A 265 6.32 5.05 -20.68
C GLN A 265 5.81 4.49 -19.35
N ALA A 266 5.28 3.26 -19.38
CA ALA A 266 4.68 2.63 -18.21
C ALA A 266 5.69 2.35 -17.09
N TYR A 267 6.83 1.77 -17.45
CA TYR A 267 7.86 1.41 -16.47
C TYR A 267 8.78 2.57 -16.09
N ARG A 268 8.83 3.64 -16.89
CA ARG A 268 9.72 4.81 -16.69
C ARG A 268 11.22 4.44 -16.68
N TYR A 269 11.58 3.42 -17.43
CA TYR A 269 12.95 3.05 -17.77
C TYR A 269 12.93 2.28 -19.10
N PRO A 270 14.04 2.25 -19.85
CA PRO A 270 14.05 1.62 -21.16
C PRO A 270 13.95 0.09 -21.03
N ARG A 271 13.03 -0.50 -21.79
CA ARG A 271 12.91 -1.95 -22.01
C ARG A 271 13.71 -2.36 -23.25
N SER A 272 13.63 -3.62 -23.68
CA SER A 272 14.46 -4.17 -24.78
C SER A 272 14.50 -3.28 -26.03
N HIS A 273 13.35 -2.80 -26.54
CA HIS A 273 13.31 -1.93 -27.73
C HIS A 273 14.08 -0.62 -27.55
N ALA A 274 13.83 0.06 -26.45
CA ALA A 274 14.50 1.32 -26.14
C ALA A 274 16.00 1.11 -25.84
N ASN A 275 16.39 -0.02 -25.24
CA ASN A 275 17.79 -0.38 -25.06
C ASN A 275 18.47 -0.64 -26.40
N ALA A 276 17.80 -1.30 -27.36
CA ALA A 276 18.35 -1.54 -28.69
C ALA A 276 18.60 -0.22 -29.43
N ALA A 277 17.64 0.71 -29.38
CA ALA A 277 17.81 2.07 -29.91
C ALA A 277 18.96 2.82 -29.21
N CYS A 278 19.04 2.77 -27.88
CA CYS A 278 20.13 3.38 -27.11
C CYS A 278 21.51 2.81 -27.50
N ALA A 279 21.61 1.49 -27.67
CA ALA A 279 22.83 0.83 -28.09
C ALA A 279 23.26 1.26 -29.50
N TYR A 280 22.30 1.40 -30.43
CA TYR A 280 22.53 1.90 -31.78
C TYR A 280 23.18 3.29 -31.80
N VAL A 281 22.71 4.21 -30.94
CA VAL A 281 23.26 5.58 -30.81
C VAL A 281 24.32 5.75 -29.72
N ARG A 282 24.73 4.66 -29.05
CA ARG A 282 25.72 4.65 -27.96
C ARG A 282 25.37 5.57 -26.78
N ILE A 283 24.10 5.65 -26.42
CA ILE A 283 23.64 6.34 -25.21
C ILE A 283 23.51 5.31 -24.08
N ASP A 284 23.96 5.66 -22.88
CA ASP A 284 23.73 4.84 -21.69
C ASP A 284 22.22 4.79 -21.35
N PRO A 285 21.57 3.61 -21.41
CA PRO A 285 20.15 3.47 -21.11
C PRO A 285 19.79 3.89 -19.68
N MET A 286 20.74 3.85 -18.74
CA MET A 286 20.52 4.24 -17.34
C MET A 286 20.18 5.73 -17.19
N THR A 287 20.44 6.56 -18.20
CA THR A 287 20.07 7.99 -18.24
C THR A 287 18.56 8.23 -18.33
N TYR A 288 17.81 7.23 -18.82
CA TYR A 288 16.36 7.30 -18.95
C TYR A 288 15.59 6.74 -17.75
N VAL A 289 16.30 6.14 -16.79
CA VAL A 289 15.70 5.56 -15.58
C VAL A 289 15.17 6.66 -14.68
N ASP A 290 13.91 6.53 -14.26
CA ASP A 290 13.28 7.44 -13.31
C ASP A 290 13.89 7.37 -11.91
N ALA A 291 13.97 8.52 -11.25
CA ALA A 291 14.61 8.66 -9.94
C ALA A 291 13.98 7.77 -8.86
N SER A 292 12.70 7.39 -8.99
CA SER A 292 12.00 6.49 -8.06
C SER A 292 12.64 5.11 -7.92
N TYR A 293 13.46 4.68 -8.88
CA TYR A 293 14.22 3.42 -8.80
C TYR A 293 15.59 3.55 -8.11
N SER A 294 16.01 4.77 -7.79
CA SER A 294 17.29 5.00 -7.12
C SER A 294 17.23 4.59 -5.64
N ASN A 295 18.36 4.11 -5.12
CA ASN A 295 18.48 3.77 -3.71
C ASN A 295 18.42 5.01 -2.81
N ALA A 296 18.72 6.20 -3.33
CA ALA A 296 18.50 7.47 -2.65
C ALA A 296 17.00 7.75 -2.44
N TYR A 297 16.16 7.55 -3.46
CA TYR A 297 14.70 7.68 -3.33
C TYR A 297 14.11 6.61 -2.39
N ILE A 298 14.59 5.38 -2.47
CA ILE A 298 14.16 4.30 -1.57
C ILE A 298 14.54 4.64 -0.14
N LYS A 299 15.77 5.09 0.12
CA LYS A 299 16.17 5.57 1.46
C LYS A 299 15.20 6.62 1.97
N GLN A 300 14.90 7.64 1.16
CA GLN A 300 14.00 8.72 1.53
C GLN A 300 12.57 8.21 1.80
N THR A 301 12.09 7.24 1.03
CA THR A 301 10.80 6.56 1.24
C THR A 301 10.66 6.01 2.66
N TYR A 302 11.73 5.43 3.20
CA TYR A 302 11.73 4.76 4.51
C TYR A 302 12.34 5.61 5.65
N SER A 303 12.65 6.88 5.39
CA SER A 303 13.30 7.77 6.38
C SER A 303 12.33 8.43 7.36
N GLY A 304 11.03 8.13 7.27
CA GLY A 304 10.03 8.69 8.18
C GLY A 304 10.26 8.26 9.64
N GLN A 305 10.18 9.21 10.56
CA GLN A 305 10.43 8.98 11.98
C GLN A 305 9.25 8.27 12.66
N TRP A 306 9.56 7.22 13.43
CA TRP A 306 8.62 6.51 14.28
C TRP A 306 9.01 6.65 15.74
N TYR A 307 8.05 6.55 16.65
CA TYR A 307 8.28 6.71 18.08
C TYR A 307 7.80 5.48 18.86
N PRO A 308 8.50 5.09 19.95
CA PRO A 308 8.00 4.04 20.82
C PRO A 308 6.69 4.49 21.46
N LEU A 309 5.68 3.61 21.47
CA LEU A 309 4.39 3.94 22.08
C LEU A 309 4.48 3.95 23.61
N GLY A 310 5.35 3.14 24.22
CA GLY A 310 5.51 2.99 25.68
C GLY A 310 4.58 1.92 26.28
N ASN A 311 4.49 1.85 27.61
CA ASN A 311 3.68 0.83 28.30
C ASN A 311 2.17 1.04 28.07
N ASP A 312 1.43 -0.03 27.72
CA ASP A 312 -0.02 -0.04 27.50
C ASP A 312 -0.82 0.43 28.73
N ASP A 313 -0.31 0.26 29.94
CA ASP A 313 -0.96 0.74 31.18
C ASP A 313 -1.11 2.27 31.23
N ASN A 314 -0.35 2.99 30.42
CA ASN A 314 -0.41 4.45 30.32
C ASN A 314 -1.41 4.96 29.27
N ILE A 315 -2.19 4.08 28.63
CA ILE A 315 -3.27 4.48 27.72
C ILE A 315 -4.43 5.02 28.56
N ILE A 316 -4.53 6.35 28.64
CA ILE A 316 -5.68 7.00 29.24
C ILE A 316 -6.85 6.91 28.25
N LEU A 317 -7.96 6.30 28.68
CA LEU A 317 -9.21 6.30 27.93
C LEU A 317 -9.79 7.73 27.91
N PRO A 318 -10.31 8.22 26.77
CA PRO A 318 -10.84 9.57 26.70
C PRO A 318 -12.05 9.72 27.65
N THR A 319 -12.00 10.71 28.53
CA THR A 319 -13.06 10.99 29.53
C THR A 319 -14.40 11.36 28.88
N ASP A 320 -14.37 11.95 27.68
CA ASP A 320 -15.55 12.37 26.91
C ASP A 320 -16.18 11.20 26.12
N LEU A 321 -15.52 10.03 26.13
CA LEU A 321 -16.00 8.78 25.56
C LEU A 321 -16.31 7.81 26.72
N ALA A 322 -17.03 8.30 27.75
CA ALA A 322 -17.50 7.53 28.90
C ALA A 322 -18.55 6.44 28.54
N LEU A 323 -18.55 5.99 27.28
CA LEU A 323 -19.48 5.02 26.71
C LEU A 323 -18.68 3.81 26.25
N SER A 324 -19.05 2.63 26.74
CA SER A 324 -18.48 1.38 26.27
C SER A 324 -18.94 1.12 24.84
N LEU A 325 -18.02 0.70 23.97
CA LEU A 325 -18.24 0.35 22.58
C LEU A 325 -18.72 -1.10 22.48
N THR A 326 -20.03 -1.26 22.38
CA THR A 326 -20.68 -2.56 22.16
C THR A 326 -20.67 -2.95 20.68
N LYS A 327 -20.80 -4.26 20.44
CA LYS A 327 -20.68 -4.88 19.11
C LYS A 327 -22.05 -5.11 18.42
N VAL A 328 -22.14 -4.71 17.15
CA VAL A 328 -23.08 -5.11 16.05
C VAL A 328 -24.48 -4.50 16.01
N CYS A 329 -24.90 -4.15 14.77
CA CYS A 329 -26.29 -4.03 14.31
C CYS A 329 -27.23 -4.86 15.20
N CYS A 330 -28.29 -4.25 15.71
CA CYS A 330 -29.31 -4.97 16.46
C CYS A 330 -29.72 -6.27 15.75
N VAL A 331 -30.19 -7.20 16.58
CA VAL A 331 -30.84 -8.50 16.29
C VAL A 331 -29.92 -9.72 16.46
N LEU A 332 -30.30 -10.58 17.42
CA LEU A 332 -29.76 -11.90 17.79
C LEU A 332 -28.86 -12.01 19.03
N LYS A 333 -29.20 -11.32 20.13
CA LYS A 333 -28.91 -11.83 21.49
C LYS A 333 -30.11 -11.85 22.46
N ALA A 334 -31.33 -11.55 22.01
CA ALA A 334 -32.53 -11.48 22.86
C ALA A 334 -33.50 -12.68 22.78
N VAL A 335 -33.11 -13.84 22.21
CA VAL A 335 -34.02 -15.03 22.14
C VAL A 335 -33.36 -16.31 22.66
N ARG A 336 -32.52 -16.25 23.70
CA ARG A 336 -31.99 -17.50 24.30
C ARG A 336 -32.00 -17.61 25.81
N ASN A 337 -32.78 -16.78 26.50
CA ASN A 337 -33.14 -17.00 27.90
C ASN A 337 -34.65 -16.76 28.08
N GLN A 338 -35.45 -17.75 27.69
CA GLN A 338 -36.69 -18.04 28.41
C GLN A 338 -36.60 -19.51 28.87
N PRO A 339 -36.84 -19.82 30.15
CA PRO A 339 -36.94 -21.19 30.61
C PRO A 339 -38.22 -21.81 30.02
N VAL A 340 -38.11 -23.06 29.56
CA VAL A 340 -39.26 -23.90 29.20
C VAL A 340 -40.00 -24.30 30.45
#